data_AF-A0A1H2HDV4-F1
#
_entry.id   AF-A0A1H2HDV4-F1
#
_cell.length_a   1.000
_cell.length_b   1.000
_cell.length_c   1.000
_cell.angle_alpha   90.00
_cell.angle_beta   90.00
_cell.angle_gamma   90.00
#
_symmetry.space_group_name_H-M   'P 1'
#
loop_
_entity.id
_entity.type
_entity.pdbx_description
1 polymer ?
#
loop_
_entity_poly.entity_id
_entity_poly.type
_entity_poly.pdbx_seq_one_letter_code
_entity_poly.pdbx_strand_id
1 'polypeptide(L)'
;MATTYGTTSGAASANYDMSLWYDSKYYKIGMLTMLLVAIFWIWYQRTFAYSHGMDSMEPEFDKVWMGLWRVHMTLMPLFALVTWGWILKTRDTKEQLDNLDTKLEIKRYFYW
;
A
#
# COMPACT_ATOMS: atom_id res chain seq x y z
N MET A 1 32.82 34.50 34.03
CA MET A 1 31.58 33.86 34.48
C MET A 1 30.92 33.25 33.26
N ALA A 2 31.22 31.98 32.95
CA ALA A 2 30.67 31.29 31.80
C ALA A 2 29.37 30.59 32.21
N THR A 3 28.24 31.02 31.67
CA THR A 3 26.93 30.38 31.87
C THR A 3 26.88 29.12 31.00
N THR A 4 27.03 27.95 31.61
CA THR A 4 26.73 26.67 30.98
C THR A 4 25.22 26.56 30.84
N TYR A 5 24.70 26.61 29.61
CA TYR A 5 23.33 26.19 29.31
C TYR A 5 23.27 24.67 29.51
N GLY A 6 22.63 24.23 30.59
CA GLY A 6 22.36 22.82 30.81
C GLY A 6 21.45 22.28 29.71
N THR A 7 21.96 21.36 28.91
CA THR A 7 21.15 20.58 27.97
C THR A 7 20.18 19.73 28.77
N THR A 8 18.92 20.15 28.88
CA THR A 8 17.83 19.32 29.40
C THR A 8 17.39 18.34 28.30
N SER A 9 18.25 17.38 27.96
CA SER A 9 17.86 16.18 27.21
C SER A 9 17.12 15.22 28.16
N GLY A 10 15.95 15.67 28.60
CA GLY A 10 15.01 14.93 29.43
C GLY A 10 13.65 14.88 28.75
N ALA A 11 13.60 14.48 27.48
CA ALA A 11 12.35 14.01 26.90
C ALA A 11 12.06 12.66 27.56
N ALA A 12 11.44 12.70 28.74
CA ALA A 12 10.75 11.54 29.30
C ALA A 12 9.87 11.01 28.16
N SER A 13 10.09 9.75 27.75
CA SER A 13 9.24 9.11 26.76
C SER A 13 7.83 9.13 27.33
N ALA A 14 7.01 10.09 26.92
CA ALA A 14 5.60 10.07 27.23
C ALA A 14 5.12 8.69 26.76
N ASN A 15 4.50 7.91 27.65
CA ASN A 15 3.89 6.63 27.30
C ASN A 15 2.64 6.93 26.46
N TYR A 16 2.83 7.40 25.22
CA TYR A 16 1.74 7.56 24.27
C TYR A 16 1.45 6.19 23.67
N ASP A 17 0.24 5.71 23.89
CA ASP A 17 -0.23 4.51 23.19
C ASP A 17 -0.47 4.86 21.71
N MET A 18 0.53 4.56 20.88
CA MET A 18 0.47 4.79 19.43
C MET A 18 -0.65 4.00 18.76
N SER A 19 -1.05 2.85 19.32
CA SER A 19 -2.07 1.97 18.75
C SER A 19 -3.47 2.60 18.77
N LEU A 20 -3.69 3.57 19.67
CA LEU A 20 -4.92 4.35 19.74
C LEU A 20 -5.17 5.15 18.44
N TRP A 21 -4.09 5.67 17.86
CA TRP A 21 -4.12 6.62 16.74
C TRP A 21 -3.73 5.99 15.42
N TYR A 22 -2.73 5.10 15.41
CA TYR A 22 -2.21 4.50 14.20
C TYR A 22 -1.87 3.03 14.38
N ASP A 23 -2.52 2.21 13.56
CA ASP A 23 -2.26 0.79 13.44
C ASP A 23 -1.34 0.52 12.24
N SER A 24 -0.05 0.39 12.54
CA SER A 24 0.98 0.15 11.53
C SER A 24 0.83 -1.16 10.76
N LYS A 25 0.00 -2.10 11.22
CA LYS A 25 -0.13 -3.41 10.58
C LYS A 25 -0.61 -3.29 9.13
N TYR A 26 -1.58 -2.41 8.88
CA TYR A 26 -2.16 -2.23 7.54
C TYR A 26 -1.16 -1.65 6.56
N TYR A 27 -0.38 -0.65 7.00
CA TYR A 27 0.70 -0.08 6.19
C TYR A 27 1.79 -1.12 5.89
N LYS A 28 2.21 -1.91 6.90
CA LYS A 28 3.20 -2.98 6.71
C LYS A 28 2.71 -4.05 5.75
N ILE A 29 1.43 -4.42 5.82
CA ILE A 29 0.81 -5.35 4.86
C ILE A 29 0.89 -4.76 3.45
N GLY A 30 0.48 -3.51 3.26
CA GLY A 30 0.57 -2.84 1.95
C GLY A 30 2.00 -2.83 1.40
N MET A 31 2.97 -2.40 2.21
CA MET A 31 4.39 -2.37 1.84
C MET A 31 4.94 -3.76 1.50
N LEU A 32 4.61 -4.78 2.31
CA LEU A 32 5.04 -6.15 2.07
C LEU A 32 4.45 -6.70 0.77
N THR A 33 3.17 -6.46 0.51
CA THR A 33 2.53 -6.88 -0.74
C THR A 33 3.18 -6.20 -1.96
N MET A 34 3.46 -4.90 -1.91
CA MET A 34 4.17 -4.21 -2.99
C MET A 34 5.58 -4.78 -3.21
N LEU A 35 6.31 -5.08 -2.13
CA LEU A 35 7.63 -5.68 -2.22
C LEU A 35 7.58 -7.07 -2.88
N LEU A 36 6.62 -7.92 -2.51
CA LEU A 36 6.45 -9.24 -3.11
C LEU A 36 6.15 -9.15 -4.61
N VAL A 37 5.29 -8.22 -5.02
CA VAL A 37 4.99 -7.96 -6.44
C VAL A 37 6.25 -7.49 -7.19
N ALA A 38 7.04 -6.60 -6.59
CA ALA A 38 8.29 -6.13 -7.20
C ALA A 38 9.31 -7.27 -7.36
N ILE A 39 9.48 -8.11 -6.33
CA ILE A 39 10.36 -9.29 -6.38
C ILE A 39 9.89 -10.25 -7.47
N PHE A 40 8.59 -10.52 -7.55
CA PHE A 40 8.00 -11.36 -8.59
C PHE A 40 8.34 -10.84 -9.98
N TRP A 41 8.14 -9.54 -10.26
CA TRP A 41 8.42 -8.96 -11.57
C TRP A 41 9.90 -9.04 -11.94
N ILE A 42 10.80 -8.73 -11.00
CA ILE A 42 12.25 -8.82 -11.23
C ILE A 42 12.64 -10.26 -11.55
N TRP A 43 12.16 -11.23 -10.76
CA TRP A 43 12.45 -12.64 -10.97
C TRP A 43 11.90 -13.13 -12.31
N TYR A 44 10.63 -12.84 -12.61
CA TYR A 44 9.97 -13.26 -13.84
C TYR A 44 10.67 -12.70 -15.08
N GLN A 45 10.98 -11.39 -15.10
CA GLN A 45 11.72 -10.78 -16.19
C GLN A 45 13.12 -11.39 -16.33
N ARG A 46 13.84 -11.60 -15.22
CA ARG A 46 15.19 -12.18 -15.27
C ARG A 46 15.20 -13.60 -15.83
N THR A 47 14.17 -14.41 -15.58
CA THR A 47 14.09 -15.79 -16.05
C THR A 47 13.62 -15.90 -17.50
N PHE A 48 12.64 -15.09 -17.91
CA PHE A 48 11.95 -15.28 -19.19
C PHE A 48 12.26 -14.22 -20.26
N ALA A 49 12.88 -13.09 -19.91
CA ALA A 49 13.11 -12.01 -20.89
C ALA A 49 14.10 -12.41 -21.99
N TYR A 50 15.27 -12.94 -21.62
CA TYR A 50 16.28 -13.33 -22.60
C TYR A 50 15.93 -14.61 -23.37
N SER A 51 15.13 -15.50 -22.78
CA SER A 51 14.86 -16.81 -23.36
C SER A 51 13.58 -16.84 -24.20
N HIS A 52 12.51 -16.17 -23.76
CA HIS A 52 11.19 -16.25 -24.37
C HIS A 52 10.54 -14.87 -24.56
N GLY A 53 11.30 -13.78 -24.33
CA GLY A 53 10.82 -12.40 -24.40
C GLY A 53 11.44 -11.57 -25.52
N MET A 54 12.44 -12.10 -26.24
CA MET A 54 13.17 -11.34 -27.27
C MET A 54 12.45 -11.32 -28.63
N ASP A 55 11.78 -12.41 -29.01
CA ASP A 55 10.97 -12.47 -30.22
C ASP A 55 9.48 -12.57 -29.86
N SER A 56 8.71 -11.57 -30.30
CA SER A 56 7.27 -11.48 -30.05
C SER A 56 6.41 -12.34 -30.98
N MET A 57 6.97 -12.85 -32.08
CA MET A 57 6.25 -13.68 -33.05
C MET A 57 6.26 -15.16 -32.71
N GLU A 58 7.10 -15.56 -31.74
CA GLU A 58 7.19 -16.96 -31.33
C GLU A 58 5.97 -17.40 -30.52
N PRO A 59 5.51 -18.65 -30.69
CA PRO A 59 4.37 -19.18 -29.94
C PRO A 59 4.63 -19.25 -28.43
N GLU A 60 5.89 -19.32 -28.00
CA GLU A 60 6.25 -19.32 -26.58
C GLU A 60 6.09 -17.95 -25.93
N PHE A 61 6.28 -16.87 -26.70
CA PHE A 61 6.01 -15.51 -26.22
C PHE A 61 4.52 -15.33 -25.89
N ASP A 62 3.61 -15.86 -26.73
CA ASP A 62 2.17 -15.76 -26.48
C ASP A 62 1.77 -16.51 -25.20
N LYS A 63 2.37 -17.68 -24.93
CA LYS A 63 2.07 -18.47 -23.72
C LYS A 63 2.58 -17.78 -22.45
N VAL A 64 3.82 -17.31 -22.46
CA VAL A 64 4.49 -16.78 -21.27
C VAL A 64 4.08 -15.34 -21.02
N TRP A 65 4.34 -14.45 -21.97
CA TRP A 65 4.17 -13.01 -21.81
C TRP A 65 2.74 -12.55 -22.06
N MET A 66 2.15 -12.93 -23.19
CA MET A 66 0.77 -12.51 -23.50
C MET A 66 -0.24 -13.22 -22.60
N GLY A 67 0.02 -14.47 -22.20
CA GLY A 67 -0.78 -15.18 -21.20
C GLY A 67 -0.82 -14.42 -19.88
N LEU A 68 0.33 -14.03 -19.34
CA LEU A 68 0.42 -13.23 -18.12
C LEU A 68 -0.29 -11.88 -18.29
N TRP A 69 -0.11 -11.22 -19.43
CA TRP A 69 -0.76 -9.94 -19.74
C TRP A 69 -2.29 -10.05 -19.76
N ARG A 70 -2.86 -11.09 -20.38
CA ARG A 70 -4.32 -11.30 -20.44
C ARG A 70 -4.91 -11.52 -19.04
N VAL A 71 -4.22 -12.30 -18.20
CA VAL A 71 -4.59 -12.49 -16.79
C VAL A 71 -4.56 -11.14 -16.06
N HIS A 72 -3.49 -10.37 -16.23
CA HIS A 72 -3.34 -9.06 -15.59
C HIS A 72 -4.45 -8.09 -16.02
N MET A 73 -4.75 -8.02 -17.32
CA MET A 73 -5.82 -7.17 -17.87
C MET A 73 -7.21 -7.56 -17.41
N THR A 74 -7.43 -8.80 -16.99
CA THR A 74 -8.72 -9.23 -16.41
C THR A 74 -8.76 -8.98 -14.91
N LEU A 75 -7.67 -9.32 -14.21
CA LEU A 75 -7.60 -9.29 -12.75
C LEU A 75 -7.54 -7.86 -12.20
N MET A 76 -6.77 -6.96 -12.82
CA MET A 76 -6.63 -5.59 -12.33
C MET A 76 -7.94 -4.78 -12.38
N PRO A 77 -8.71 -4.77 -13.49
CA PRO A 77 -10.00 -4.09 -13.52
C PRO A 77 -11.01 -4.71 -12.57
N LEU A 78 -11.04 -6.05 -12.47
CA LEU A 78 -11.94 -6.73 -11.53
C LEU A 78 -11.63 -6.36 -10.08
N PHE A 79 -10.35 -6.38 -9.70
CA PHE A 79 -9.91 -5.93 -8.38
C PHE A 79 -10.31 -4.47 -8.14
N ALA A 80 -10.05 -3.57 -9.09
CA ALA A 80 -10.42 -2.16 -8.98
C ALA A 80 -11.94 -1.97 -8.77
N LEU A 81 -12.78 -2.65 -9.56
CA LEU A 81 -14.23 -2.56 -9.44
C LEU A 81 -14.75 -3.09 -8.10
N VAL A 82 -14.18 -4.20 -7.61
CA VAL A 82 -14.54 -4.75 -6.30
C VAL A 82 -14.12 -3.80 -5.19
N THR A 83 -12.88 -3.30 -5.22
CA THR A 83 -12.37 -2.38 -4.20
C THR A 83 -13.11 -1.05 -4.20
N TRP A 84 -13.30 -0.41 -5.35
CA TRP A 84 -14.05 0.84 -5.45
C TRP A 84 -15.51 0.65 -5.09
N GLY A 85 -16.15 -0.44 -5.54
CA GLY A 85 -17.51 -0.78 -5.17
C GLY A 85 -17.68 -0.99 -3.67
N TRP A 86 -16.70 -1.64 -3.03
CA TRP A 86 -16.68 -1.81 -1.58
C TRP A 86 -16.51 -0.48 -0.86
N ILE A 87 -15.53 0.36 -1.25
CA ILE A 87 -15.30 1.69 -0.65
C ILE A 87 -16.53 2.57 -0.77
N LEU A 88 -17.19 2.60 -1.94
CA LEU A 88 -18.42 3.37 -2.14
C LEU A 88 -19.57 2.85 -1.28
N LYS A 89 -19.67 1.53 -1.08
CA LYS A 89 -20.68 0.90 -0.22
C LYS A 89 -20.45 1.18 1.26
N THR A 90 -19.18 1.23 1.70
CA THR A 90 -18.80 1.48 3.10
C THR A 90 -18.54 2.95 3.41
N ARG A 91 -18.78 3.86 2.46
CA ARG A 91 -18.59 5.30 2.69
C ARG A 91 -19.54 5.77 3.79
N ASP A 92 -19.08 6.72 4.60
CA ASP A 92 -19.96 7.37 5.56
C ASP A 92 -21.00 8.23 4.85
N THR A 93 -22.21 8.28 5.41
CA THR A 93 -23.26 9.18 4.95
C THR A 93 -22.93 10.63 5.33
N LYS A 94 -23.58 11.59 4.66
CA LYS A 94 -23.38 13.02 4.93
C LYS A 94 -23.65 13.36 6.40
N GLU A 95 -24.74 12.84 6.96
CA GLU A 95 -25.12 13.06 8.36
C GLU A 95 -24.08 12.53 9.37
N GLN A 96 -23.37 11.45 9.02
CA GLN A 96 -22.30 10.89 9.85
C GLN A 96 -21.01 11.72 9.78
N LEU A 97 -20.71 12.31 8.62
CA LEU A 97 -19.57 13.21 8.43
C LEU A 97 -19.77 14.55 9.15
N ASP A 98 -21.00 15.08 9.14
CA ASP A 98 -21.32 16.36 9.78
C ASP A 98 -21.26 16.29 11.32
N ASN A 99 -21.34 15.09 11.91
CA ASN A 99 -21.30 14.85 13.36
C ASN A 99 -20.05 14.08 13.82
N LEU A 100 -18.97 14.12 13.05
CA LEU A 100 -17.77 13.34 13.34
C LEU A 100 -17.00 13.90 14.55
N ASP A 101 -16.58 13.02 15.46
CA ASP A 101 -15.67 13.41 16.54
C ASP A 101 -14.31 13.83 15.96
N THR A 102 -13.76 14.95 16.45
CA THR A 102 -12.46 15.51 16.03
C THR A 102 -11.35 14.48 16.18
N LYS A 103 -11.41 13.64 17.22
CA LYS A 103 -10.45 12.56 17.42
C LYS A 103 -10.45 11.55 16.27
N LEU A 104 -11.64 11.20 15.80
CA LEU A 104 -11.84 10.21 14.74
C LEU A 104 -11.49 10.80 13.37
N GLU A 105 -11.75 12.08 13.16
CA GLU A 105 -11.32 12.81 11.96
C GLU A 105 -9.78 12.79 11.82
N ILE A 106 -9.05 13.15 12.87
CA ILE A 106 -7.58 13.10 12.89
C ILE A 106 -7.08 11.67 12.63
N LYS A 107 -7.73 10.66 13.22
CA LYS A 107 -7.38 9.25 12.99
C LYS A 107 -7.50 8.88 11.51
N ARG A 108 -8.53 9.34 10.80
CA ARG A 108 -8.71 9.04 9.37
C ARG A 108 -7.61 9.62 8.50
N TYR A 109 -7.13 10.82 8.81
CA TYR A 109 -6.02 11.43 8.06
C TYR A 109 -4.72 10.62 8.12
N PHE A 110 -4.50 9.79 9.15
CA PHE A 110 -3.36 8.88 9.18
C PHE A 110 -3.46 7.69 8.20
N TYR A 111 -4.65 7.42 7.67
CA TYR A 111 -4.92 6.31 6.74
C TYR A 111 -5.37 6.76 5.34
N TRP A 112 -5.46 8.08 5.11
CA TRP A 112 -5.71 8.64 3.79
C TRP A 112 -4.43 8.65 2.97
#